data_AF-A0A926L0E2-F1
#
_entry.id   AF-A0A926L0E2-F1
#
_cell.length_a   1.000
_cell.length_b   1.000
_cell.length_c   1.000
_cell.angle_alpha   90.00
_cell.angle_beta   90.00
_cell.angle_gamma   90.00
#
_symmetry.space_group_name_H-M   'P 1'
#
loop_
_entity.id
_entity.type
_entity.pdbx_description
1 polymer ?
#
loop_
_entity_poly.entity_id
_entity_poly.type
_entity_poly.pdbx_seq_one_letter_code
_entity_poly.pdbx_strand_id
1 'polypeptide(L)'
;MVYDIRPLANGLRTDHPVPGLPFVDDSHLPLDDGPDAIEAVGRNKGEGMWGRCDPSHEGGWLAFTTDPIAHHLGWAVRYHPEHGRTVLLLRDEDTASLHTYWSGAPLLFRAGGYWWDGEAWYRPGQIWDPVTEDYARHKARATATVHAADMLDGRAHPERAHVHKVATFDPDTAKPENWLDDLTRWAQRHQKQDDPRPLDRCVVDLASPELAGDRLLGVPEMAALGGITASTLRGYISRGENDVPPPQATVGGRAQWSRPVAEDWAEARRRSSEGLKEAMSAGDRHRLAPGAAQVRDRFSETFFRFLWKRPDIRKRWTLRHRNEPTVREVADQLAFEVADSLRRIIPTDALGPTIRHAVLEDFTTSLRVVERRGGELKAFDLMLSLPLAKMLSWFIQHFPTSAQWYVGEIMSEADKQLGIPAQVTGEALRRSATTNGDLDTQAAKEFFSRVEPREPEG
;
A
#
# COMPACT_ATOMS: atom_id res chain seq x y z
N MET A 1 4.37 2.03 6.07
CA MET A 1 2.92 1.86 5.92
C MET A 1 2.21 2.70 6.96
N VAL A 2 1.16 3.44 6.58
CA VAL A 2 0.43 4.38 7.45
C VAL A 2 -0.29 3.68 8.60
N TYR A 3 -0.62 2.41 8.38
CA TYR A 3 -1.66 1.69 9.11
C TYR A 3 -1.28 1.23 10.51
N ASP A 4 0.01 1.29 10.87
CA ASP A 4 0.47 1.01 12.23
C ASP A 4 0.57 2.27 13.09
N ILE A 5 0.47 3.46 12.50
CA ILE A 5 0.51 4.72 13.23
C ILE A 5 -0.83 4.93 13.93
N ARG A 6 -0.82 4.87 15.26
CA ARG A 6 -2.03 5.03 16.07
C ARG A 6 -1.88 6.25 16.98
N PRO A 7 -2.68 7.31 16.75
CA PRO A 7 -2.74 8.40 17.71
C PRO A 7 -3.22 7.86 19.07
N LEU A 8 -2.57 8.33 20.12
CA LEU A 8 -2.83 7.91 21.50
C LEU A 8 -3.83 8.84 22.18
N ALA A 9 -3.77 10.14 21.88
CA ALA A 9 -4.66 11.15 22.43
C ALA A 9 -4.85 12.35 21.49
N ASN A 10 -5.94 13.08 21.72
CA ASN A 10 -6.18 14.39 21.15
C ASN A 10 -5.48 15.47 21.99
N GLY A 11 -4.80 16.42 21.36
CA GLY A 11 -4.45 17.67 22.03
C GLY A 11 -5.69 18.50 22.32
N LEU A 12 -5.74 19.20 23.46
CA LEU A 12 -6.86 20.08 23.81
C LEU A 12 -7.13 21.20 22.79
N ARG A 13 -6.10 21.65 22.07
CA ARG A 13 -6.19 22.72 21.06
C ARG A 13 -6.33 22.19 19.65
N THR A 14 -6.67 20.91 19.46
CA THR A 14 -7.08 20.43 18.14
C THR A 14 -8.47 20.97 17.76
N ASP A 15 -8.66 21.30 16.48
CA ASP A 15 -9.96 21.61 15.89
C ASP A 15 -10.71 20.34 15.44
N HIS A 16 -10.02 19.21 15.33
CA HIS A 16 -10.52 17.98 14.73
C HIS A 16 -10.31 16.76 15.62
N PRO A 17 -11.07 16.64 16.73
CA PRO A 17 -10.93 15.50 17.64
C PRO A 17 -11.11 14.15 16.94
N VAL A 18 -10.26 13.20 17.28
CA VAL A 18 -10.36 11.80 16.87
C VAL A 18 -11.26 11.06 17.86
N PRO A 19 -12.33 10.37 17.39
CA PRO A 19 -13.27 9.64 18.23
C PRO A 19 -12.62 8.56 19.10
N GLY A 20 -13.06 8.47 20.34
CA GLY A 20 -12.64 7.43 21.29
C GLY A 20 -11.21 7.59 21.82
N LEU A 21 -10.51 8.67 21.48
CA LEU A 21 -9.22 9.02 22.09
C LEU A 21 -9.40 10.02 23.24
N PRO A 22 -8.66 9.85 24.35
CA PRO A 22 -8.68 10.81 25.45
C PRO A 22 -8.11 12.17 25.02
N PHE A 23 -8.36 13.21 25.80
CA PHE A 23 -7.75 14.52 25.62
C PHE A 23 -6.57 14.73 26.58
N VAL A 24 -5.45 15.20 26.05
CA VAL A 24 -4.24 15.54 26.80
C VAL A 24 -3.98 17.04 26.71
N ASP A 25 -3.60 17.63 27.83
CA ASP A 25 -3.17 19.02 27.90
C ASP A 25 -1.91 19.26 27.06
N ASP A 26 -2.07 20.05 26.01
CA ASP A 26 -1.04 20.41 25.05
C ASP A 26 -0.49 21.82 25.29
N SER A 27 -0.85 22.51 26.38
CA SER A 27 -0.59 23.94 26.62
C SER A 27 0.88 24.36 26.55
N HIS A 28 1.82 23.43 26.76
CA HIS A 28 3.26 23.70 26.66
C HIS A 28 3.75 23.82 25.20
N LEU A 29 2.96 23.41 24.21
CA LEU A 29 3.30 23.57 22.79
C LEU A 29 3.06 25.02 22.33
N PRO A 30 4.01 25.66 21.64
CA PRO A 30 3.86 27.02 21.12
C PRO A 30 3.08 27.02 19.80
N LEU A 31 1.82 26.56 19.81
CA LEU A 31 1.02 26.35 18.59
C LEU A 31 0.74 27.63 17.80
N ASP A 32 0.74 28.78 18.46
CA ASP A 32 0.42 30.08 17.85
C ASP A 32 1.68 30.85 17.41
N ASP A 33 2.87 30.38 17.79
CA ASP A 33 4.17 30.97 17.39
C ASP A 33 4.69 30.37 16.07
N GLY A 34 4.01 29.36 15.54
CA GLY A 34 4.30 28.74 14.24
C GLY A 34 5.11 27.43 14.30
N PRO A 35 5.37 26.83 13.13
CA PRO A 35 5.97 25.49 13.03
C PRO A 35 7.38 25.39 13.61
N ASP A 36 8.22 26.41 13.41
CA ASP A 36 9.60 26.46 13.91
C ASP A 36 9.66 26.41 15.44
N ALA A 37 8.70 27.05 16.11
CA ALA A 37 8.62 27.07 17.57
C ALA A 37 8.27 25.67 18.11
N ILE A 38 7.40 24.92 17.42
CA ILE A 38 7.04 23.54 17.79
C ILE A 38 8.25 22.62 17.61
N GLU A 39 8.93 22.71 16.47
CA GLU A 39 10.16 21.96 16.22
C GLU A 39 11.22 22.23 17.30
N ALA A 40 11.37 23.48 17.72
CA ALA A 40 12.34 23.90 18.73
C ALA A 40 12.08 23.35 20.13
N VAL A 41 10.90 22.80 20.43
CA VAL A 41 10.61 22.13 21.71
C VAL A 41 11.46 20.87 21.87
N GLY A 42 11.57 20.06 20.82
CA GLY A 42 12.26 18.77 20.82
C GLY A 42 13.64 18.82 20.20
N ARG A 43 13.80 19.53 19.07
CA ARG A 43 15.01 19.46 18.27
C ARG A 43 16.25 19.99 18.99
N ASN A 44 17.26 19.12 19.12
CA ASN A 44 18.56 19.43 19.73
C ASN A 44 18.47 19.96 21.18
N LYS A 45 17.40 19.62 21.92
CA LYS A 45 17.21 20.03 23.32
C LYS A 45 17.66 18.99 24.34
N GLY A 46 17.85 17.75 23.92
CA GLY A 46 18.30 16.64 24.77
C GLY A 46 18.67 15.42 23.94
N GLU A 47 19.27 14.42 24.58
CA GLU A 47 19.55 13.12 23.97
C GLU A 47 18.23 12.42 23.62
N GLY A 48 18.12 11.90 22.39
CA GLY A 48 16.91 11.24 21.91
C GLY A 48 15.74 12.17 21.56
N MET A 49 15.88 13.50 21.73
CA MET A 49 14.84 14.45 21.38
C MET A 49 15.00 14.93 19.94
N TRP A 50 13.90 14.90 19.18
CA TRP A 50 13.87 15.33 17.80
C TRP A 50 12.69 16.25 17.52
N GLY A 51 12.74 16.90 16.37
CA GLY A 51 11.66 17.74 15.88
C GLY A 51 11.93 18.11 14.43
N ARG A 52 10.86 18.39 13.71
CA ARG A 52 10.91 18.83 12.31
C ARG A 52 9.63 19.57 11.99
N CYS A 53 9.73 20.58 11.16
CA CYS A 53 8.60 21.15 10.46
C CYS A 53 8.85 21.22 8.95
N ASP A 54 7.77 21.27 8.18
CA ASP A 54 7.80 21.49 6.74
C ASP A 54 6.57 22.33 6.31
N PRO A 55 6.70 23.18 5.28
CA PRO A 55 5.55 23.79 4.62
C PRO A 55 4.73 22.72 3.87
N SER A 56 3.41 22.91 3.81
CA SER A 56 2.51 22.05 3.03
C SER A 56 2.29 22.61 1.63
N HIS A 57 2.21 21.74 0.61
CA HIS A 57 1.97 22.14 -0.79
C HIS A 57 0.58 22.76 -1.00
N GLU A 58 -0.41 22.35 -0.20
CA GLU A 58 -1.79 22.87 -0.23
C GLU A 58 -1.94 24.16 0.60
N GLY A 59 -0.83 24.68 1.14
CA GLY A 59 -0.82 25.78 2.10
C GLY A 59 -0.84 25.30 3.55
N GLY A 60 -0.42 26.17 4.46
CA GLY A 60 -0.22 25.82 5.87
C GLY A 60 1.12 25.11 6.11
N TRP A 61 1.19 24.29 7.16
CA TRP A 61 2.42 23.65 7.62
C TRP A 61 2.12 22.41 8.45
N LEU A 62 3.12 21.54 8.58
CA LEU A 62 3.12 20.43 9.51
C LEU A 62 4.38 20.46 10.36
N ALA A 63 4.28 19.97 11.59
CA ALA A 63 5.39 19.88 12.52
C ALA A 63 5.23 18.66 13.42
N PHE A 64 6.33 18.11 13.89
CA PHE A 64 6.33 17.22 15.04
C PHE A 64 7.50 17.51 15.97
N THR A 65 7.35 17.08 17.22
CA THR A 65 8.33 17.32 18.27
C THR A 65 8.23 16.25 19.36
N THR A 66 9.36 15.78 19.88
CA THR A 66 9.40 14.91 21.06
C THR A 66 8.90 15.68 22.28
N ASP A 67 8.05 15.06 23.11
CA ASP A 67 7.59 15.71 24.35
C ASP A 67 8.77 15.90 25.31
N PRO A 68 8.96 17.10 25.90
CA PRO A 68 10.14 17.40 26.71
C PRO A 68 10.14 16.71 28.08
N ILE A 69 9.00 16.20 28.55
CA ILE A 69 8.85 15.54 29.85
C ILE A 69 8.78 14.02 29.67
N ALA A 70 8.00 13.55 28.70
CA ALA A 70 7.78 12.14 28.40
C ALA A 70 8.39 11.77 27.05
N HIS A 71 9.72 11.60 26.99
CA HIS A 71 10.49 11.45 25.73
C HIS A 71 10.12 10.24 24.86
N HIS A 72 9.33 9.31 25.40
CA HIS A 72 8.77 8.17 24.64
C HIS A 72 7.50 8.55 23.86
N LEU A 73 7.00 9.78 24.05
CA LEU A 73 5.86 10.36 23.38
C LEU A 73 6.31 11.55 22.54
N GLY A 74 5.55 11.84 21.50
CA GLY A 74 5.75 13.01 20.68
C GLY A 74 4.43 13.58 20.18
N TRP A 75 4.47 14.87 19.85
CA TRP A 75 3.33 15.62 19.34
C TRP A 75 3.46 15.80 17.84
N ALA A 76 2.38 15.53 17.12
CA ALA A 76 2.27 15.83 15.70
C ALA A 76 1.18 16.90 15.49
N VAL A 77 1.54 17.93 14.75
CA VAL A 77 0.68 19.08 14.46
C VAL A 77 0.58 19.29 12.95
N ARG A 78 -0.64 19.39 12.43
CA ARG A 78 -0.91 19.83 11.05
C ARG A 78 -1.79 21.07 11.11
N TYR A 79 -1.42 22.12 10.41
CA TYR A 79 -2.22 23.32 10.22
C TYR A 79 -2.54 23.53 8.74
N HIS A 80 -3.81 23.79 8.45
CA HIS A 80 -4.31 24.19 7.14
C HIS A 80 -5.09 25.51 7.27
N PRO A 81 -4.86 26.52 6.40
CA PRO A 81 -5.48 27.84 6.56
C PRO A 81 -7.02 27.81 6.54
N GLU A 82 -7.61 26.95 5.70
CA GLU A 82 -9.08 26.82 5.61
C GLU A 82 -9.64 25.73 6.53
N HIS A 83 -8.78 24.77 6.89
CA HIS A 83 -9.17 23.54 7.58
C HIS A 83 -8.55 23.43 8.97
N GLY A 84 -8.05 24.52 9.55
CA GLY A 84 -7.68 24.57 10.97
C GLY A 84 -6.54 23.63 11.32
N ARG A 85 -6.45 23.29 12.61
CA ARG A 85 -5.33 22.53 13.19
C ARG A 85 -5.73 21.16 13.74
N THR A 86 -4.91 20.16 13.43
CA THR A 86 -4.95 18.84 14.03
C THR A 86 -3.76 18.70 14.98
N VAL A 87 -4.01 18.34 16.25
CA VAL A 87 -2.97 18.17 17.28
C VAL A 87 -3.15 16.78 17.89
N LEU A 88 -2.16 15.92 17.69
CA LEU A 88 -2.21 14.51 18.12
C LEU A 88 -0.98 14.15 18.94
N LEU A 89 -1.20 13.35 19.98
CA LEU A 89 -0.14 12.71 20.76
C LEU A 89 0.08 11.30 20.22
N LEU A 90 1.33 10.92 19.99
CA LEU A 90 1.74 9.61 19.48
C LEU A 90 2.91 9.06 20.31
N ARG A 91 3.29 7.81 20.06
CA ARG A 91 4.63 7.35 20.43
C ARG A 91 5.64 8.15 19.63
N ASP A 92 6.77 8.51 20.25
CA ASP A 92 7.77 9.34 19.60
C ASP A 92 8.27 8.72 18.27
N GLU A 93 8.46 7.39 18.26
CA GLU A 93 8.87 6.61 17.08
C GLU A 93 7.92 6.71 15.87
N ASP A 94 6.64 7.04 16.11
CA ASP A 94 5.61 7.13 15.05
C ASP A 94 5.46 8.54 14.46
N THR A 95 5.97 9.57 15.16
CA THR A 95 5.75 10.98 14.80
C THR A 95 6.31 11.34 13.42
N ALA A 96 7.53 10.91 13.13
CA ALA A 96 8.19 11.15 11.84
C ALA A 96 7.44 10.47 10.69
N SER A 97 6.92 9.27 10.91
CA SER A 97 6.13 8.55 9.92
C SER A 97 4.81 9.27 9.62
N LEU A 98 4.10 9.75 10.65
CA LEU A 98 2.86 10.52 10.46
C LEU A 98 3.14 11.82 9.71
N HIS A 99 4.24 12.50 10.04
CA HIS A 99 4.68 13.71 9.35
C HIS A 99 4.91 13.46 7.85
N THR A 100 5.55 12.34 7.47
CA THR A 100 5.68 11.96 6.05
C THR A 100 4.32 11.74 5.39
N TYR A 101 3.35 11.13 6.08
CA TYR A 101 2.01 10.94 5.50
C TYR A 101 1.24 12.24 5.34
N TRP A 102 1.41 13.16 6.27
CA TRP A 102 0.87 14.50 6.14
C TRP A 102 1.59 15.36 5.08
N SER A 103 2.80 15.04 4.64
CA SER A 103 3.35 15.77 3.48
C SER A 103 2.56 15.55 2.17
N GLY A 104 1.69 14.53 2.11
CA GLY A 104 0.75 14.33 1.02
C GLY A 104 -0.58 15.07 1.20
N ALA A 105 -1.58 14.63 0.43
CA ALA A 105 -2.96 15.16 0.43
C ALA A 105 -3.77 14.99 1.75
N PRO A 106 -3.55 13.96 2.60
CA PRO A 106 -4.43 13.75 3.76
C PRO A 106 -4.37 14.87 4.79
N LEU A 107 -5.50 15.51 5.11
CA LEU A 107 -5.64 16.45 6.23
C LEU A 107 -5.85 15.73 7.56
N LEU A 108 -6.66 14.67 7.56
CA LEU A 108 -7.01 13.91 8.75
C LEU A 108 -7.36 12.46 8.38
N PHE A 109 -7.29 11.58 9.39
CA PHE A 109 -7.60 10.15 9.28
C PHE A 109 -8.69 9.74 10.27
N ARG A 110 -9.62 8.86 9.87
CA ARG A 110 -10.73 8.31 10.67
C ARG A 110 -11.00 6.84 10.34
N ALA A 111 -11.86 6.19 11.12
CA ALA A 111 -12.39 4.84 10.88
C ALA A 111 -11.37 3.81 10.34
N GLY A 112 -10.21 3.67 10.98
CA GLY A 112 -9.21 2.68 10.55
C GLY A 112 -8.49 3.04 9.25
N GLY A 113 -8.24 4.33 9.00
CA GLY A 113 -7.36 4.81 7.92
C GLY A 113 -8.07 5.45 6.73
N TYR A 114 -9.39 5.65 6.82
CA TYR A 114 -10.09 6.56 5.91
C TYR A 114 -9.52 7.96 6.10
N TRP A 115 -9.40 8.73 5.03
CA TRP A 115 -8.77 10.04 5.10
C TRP A 115 -9.52 11.08 4.28
N TRP A 116 -9.37 12.34 4.67
CA TRP A 116 -10.07 13.47 4.09
C TRP A 116 -9.05 14.48 3.57
N ASP A 117 -9.26 15.01 2.36
CA ASP A 117 -8.41 16.03 1.73
C ASP A 117 -8.94 17.46 1.91
N GLY A 118 -10.08 17.64 2.56
CA GLY A 118 -10.78 18.94 2.64
C GLY A 118 -12.06 18.99 1.81
N GLU A 119 -12.19 18.10 0.82
CA GLU A 119 -13.34 18.03 -0.09
C GLU A 119 -14.05 16.68 -0.01
N ALA A 120 -13.29 15.57 -0.10
CA ALA A 120 -13.82 14.22 -0.18
C ALA A 120 -13.13 13.26 0.79
N TRP A 121 -13.86 12.21 1.15
CA TRP A 121 -13.30 11.10 1.93
C TRP A 121 -12.82 9.99 1.00
N TYR A 122 -11.69 9.40 1.36
CA TYR A 122 -11.07 8.30 0.66
C TYR A 122 -10.85 7.14 1.61
N ARG A 123 -10.86 5.94 1.04
CA ARG A 123 -10.51 4.71 1.73
C ARG A 123 -9.02 4.68 2.05
N PRO A 124 -8.59 3.83 3.01
CA PRO A 124 -7.20 3.42 3.15
C PRO A 124 -6.58 3.05 1.79
N GLY A 125 -5.53 3.76 1.36
CA GLY A 125 -4.72 3.38 0.19
C GLY A 125 -4.07 2.01 0.34
N GLN A 126 -4.50 1.04 -0.47
CA GLN A 126 -4.02 -0.36 -0.44
C GLN A 126 -3.39 -0.77 -1.77
N ILE A 127 -3.96 -0.30 -2.88
CA ILE A 127 -3.53 -0.68 -4.22
C ILE A 127 -2.46 0.31 -4.69
N TRP A 128 -1.22 -0.16 -4.83
CA TRP A 128 -0.15 0.63 -5.43
C TRP A 128 -0.40 0.84 -6.93
N ASP A 129 -0.29 2.08 -7.38
CA ASP A 129 -0.29 2.44 -8.81
C ASP A 129 1.14 2.78 -9.26
N PRO A 130 1.76 1.96 -10.13
CA PRO A 130 3.11 2.22 -10.60
C PRO A 130 3.24 3.46 -11.50
N VAL A 131 2.14 3.96 -12.06
CA VAL A 131 2.13 5.13 -12.95
C VAL A 131 2.28 6.40 -12.14
N THR A 132 1.45 6.58 -11.11
CA THR A 132 1.51 7.74 -10.22
C THR A 132 2.58 7.60 -9.14
N GLU A 133 3.12 6.39 -8.94
CA GLU A 133 4.02 6.05 -7.83
C GLU A 133 3.39 6.41 -6.47
N ASP A 134 2.09 6.17 -6.36
CA ASP A 134 1.29 6.42 -5.14
C ASP A 134 0.23 5.32 -5.02
N TYR A 135 -0.42 5.25 -3.86
CA TYR A 135 -1.59 4.38 -3.71
C TYR A 135 -2.80 5.00 -4.42
N ALA A 136 -3.54 4.16 -5.14
CA ALA A 136 -4.78 4.54 -5.80
C ALA A 136 -5.76 5.15 -4.78
N ARG A 137 -6.27 6.34 -5.10
CA ARG A 137 -7.14 7.13 -4.23
C ARG A 137 -8.60 6.78 -4.49
N HIS A 138 -9.09 5.74 -3.84
CA HIS A 138 -10.50 5.34 -3.96
C HIS A 138 -11.38 6.17 -3.03
N LYS A 139 -12.32 6.93 -3.61
CA LYS A 139 -13.31 7.69 -2.84
C LYS A 139 -14.23 6.75 -2.06
N ALA A 140 -14.49 7.10 -0.81
CA ALA A 140 -15.51 6.45 0.00
C ALA A 140 -16.90 6.87 -0.52
N ARG A 141 -17.84 5.92 -0.60
CA ARG A 141 -19.13 6.18 -1.27
C ARG A 141 -20.15 6.81 -0.33
N ALA A 142 -20.95 7.75 -0.85
CA ALA A 142 -22.09 8.37 -0.16
C ALA A 142 -21.75 8.83 1.28
N THR A 143 -20.62 9.53 1.41
CA THR A 143 -20.09 9.98 2.69
C THR A 143 -20.77 11.24 3.17
N ALA A 144 -21.02 11.32 4.47
CA ALA A 144 -21.30 12.55 5.19
C ALA A 144 -20.19 12.78 6.23
N THR A 145 -19.63 13.98 6.26
CA THR A 145 -18.69 14.39 7.30
C THR A 145 -19.48 14.63 8.59
N VAL A 146 -19.04 14.01 9.69
CA VAL A 146 -19.63 14.22 11.01
C VAL A 146 -18.82 15.28 11.73
N HIS A 147 -19.48 16.37 12.11
CA HIS A 147 -18.87 17.47 12.83
C HIS A 147 -19.13 17.36 14.34
N ALA A 148 -18.36 18.10 15.14
CA ALA A 148 -18.52 18.12 16.58
C ALA A 148 -19.94 18.58 16.98
N ALA A 149 -20.51 19.55 16.27
CA ALA A 149 -21.89 19.99 16.49
C ALA A 149 -22.93 18.87 16.34
N ASP A 150 -22.70 17.90 15.45
CA ASP A 150 -23.63 16.79 15.21
C ASP A 150 -23.64 15.77 16.36
N MET A 151 -22.54 15.68 17.12
CA MET A 151 -22.39 14.74 18.24
C MET A 151 -22.81 15.32 19.59
N LEU A 152 -22.87 16.64 19.71
CA LEU A 152 -23.17 17.33 20.96
C LEU A 152 -24.68 17.55 21.11
N ASP A 153 -25.40 16.51 21.56
CA ASP A 153 -26.86 16.52 21.71
C ASP A 153 -27.37 17.03 23.07
N GLY A 154 -26.47 17.50 23.93
CA GLY A 154 -26.76 18.04 25.25
C GLY A 154 -27.02 17.01 26.36
N ARG A 155 -26.89 15.70 26.08
CA ARG A 155 -27.06 14.64 27.09
C ARG A 155 -25.77 14.27 27.83
N ALA A 156 -24.64 14.75 27.33
CA ALA A 156 -23.33 14.51 27.91
C ALA A 156 -23.07 15.35 29.17
N HIS A 157 -22.22 14.84 30.05
CA HIS A 157 -21.89 15.36 31.37
C HIS A 157 -20.42 15.80 31.44
N PRO A 158 -20.08 17.04 31.01
CA PRO A 158 -18.70 17.51 30.92
C PRO A 158 -17.96 17.55 32.26
N GLU A 159 -18.67 17.54 33.39
CA GLU A 159 -18.11 17.43 34.74
C GLU A 159 -17.49 16.05 35.03
N ARG A 160 -17.90 15.01 34.29
CA ARG A 160 -17.35 13.64 34.41
C ARG A 160 -16.14 13.41 33.52
N ALA A 161 -15.92 14.29 32.55
CA ALA A 161 -14.82 14.18 31.61
C ALA A 161 -13.46 14.28 32.28
N HIS A 162 -12.45 13.65 31.70
CA HIS A 162 -11.08 13.72 32.18
C HIS A 162 -10.14 14.34 31.14
N VAL A 163 -9.24 15.19 31.60
CA VAL A 163 -8.18 15.75 30.76
C VAL A 163 -6.85 15.35 31.39
N HIS A 164 -6.09 14.56 30.64
CA HIS A 164 -4.84 13.99 31.10
C HIS A 164 -3.71 15.01 30.99
N LYS A 165 -2.69 14.85 31.83
CA LYS A 165 -1.41 15.53 31.68
C LYS A 165 -0.44 14.60 30.97
N VAL A 166 0.34 15.11 30.03
CA VAL A 166 1.30 14.30 29.26
C VAL A 166 2.31 13.59 30.15
N ALA A 167 2.76 14.25 31.22
CA ALA A 167 3.73 13.70 32.18
C ALA A 167 3.27 12.43 32.90
N THR A 168 1.97 12.19 33.00
CA THR A 168 1.38 11.03 33.67
C THR A 168 0.47 10.25 32.74
N PHE A 169 0.57 10.48 31.44
CA PHE A 169 -0.24 9.79 30.45
C PHE A 169 0.33 8.39 30.23
N ASP A 170 -0.52 7.38 30.40
CA ASP A 170 -0.19 5.99 30.12
C ASP A 170 -0.96 5.53 28.87
N PRO A 171 -0.27 5.30 27.74
CA PRO A 171 -0.88 4.84 26.49
C PRO A 171 -1.67 3.52 26.60
N ASP A 172 -1.37 2.70 27.59
CA ASP A 172 -2.01 1.39 27.79
C ASP A 172 -3.28 1.47 28.66
N THR A 173 -3.61 2.67 29.17
CA THR A 173 -4.86 2.89 29.91
C THR A 173 -6.07 2.68 28.99
N ALA A 174 -7.13 2.10 29.55
CA ALA A 174 -8.38 1.89 28.82
C ALA A 174 -8.92 3.23 28.27
N LYS A 175 -9.43 3.16 27.03
CA LYS A 175 -10.07 4.31 26.37
C LYS A 175 -11.25 4.83 27.20
N PRO A 176 -11.62 6.12 27.06
CA PRO A 176 -12.73 6.70 27.82
C PRO A 176 -14.03 5.91 27.62
N GLU A 177 -14.68 5.50 28.70
CA GLU A 177 -15.97 4.80 28.64
C GLU A 177 -17.07 5.70 28.04
N ASN A 178 -17.06 6.99 28.37
CA ASN A 178 -18.03 7.99 27.90
C ASN A 178 -17.34 9.14 27.16
N TRP A 179 -16.82 8.85 25.97
CA TRP A 179 -16.09 9.84 25.15
C TRP A 179 -16.90 11.11 24.83
N LEU A 180 -18.23 11.05 24.82
CA LEU A 180 -19.09 12.23 24.61
C LEU A 180 -18.98 13.27 25.74
N ASP A 181 -18.74 12.84 26.98
CA ASP A 181 -18.49 13.74 28.12
C ASP A 181 -17.20 14.52 27.85
N ASP A 182 -16.14 13.81 27.44
CA ASP A 182 -14.84 14.37 27.07
C ASP A 182 -14.93 15.34 25.89
N LEU A 183 -15.64 14.96 24.83
CA LEU A 183 -15.88 15.83 23.68
C LEU A 183 -16.64 17.10 24.08
N THR A 184 -17.63 16.99 24.96
CA THR A 184 -18.40 18.16 25.44
C THR A 184 -17.51 19.10 26.25
N ARG A 185 -16.65 18.55 27.11
CA ARG A 185 -15.68 19.35 27.86
C ARG A 185 -14.65 20.00 26.94
N TRP A 186 -14.16 19.29 25.92
CA TRP A 186 -13.32 19.88 24.88
C TRP A 186 -14.05 21.03 24.19
N ALA A 187 -15.28 20.85 23.73
CA ALA A 187 -16.04 21.88 23.02
C ALA A 187 -16.22 23.15 23.86
N GLN A 188 -16.52 23.02 25.15
CA GLN A 188 -16.62 24.15 26.08
C GLN A 188 -15.31 24.91 26.28
N ARG A 189 -14.16 24.22 26.19
CA ARG A 189 -12.83 24.85 26.28
C ARG A 189 -12.41 25.44 24.96
N HIS A 190 -12.65 24.73 23.86
CA HIS A 190 -12.31 25.15 22.52
C HIS A 190 -13.00 26.47 22.17
N GLN A 191 -14.30 26.60 22.47
CA GLN A 191 -15.06 27.84 22.24
C GLN A 191 -14.64 29.04 23.13
N LYS A 192 -13.71 28.85 24.07
CA LYS A 192 -13.13 29.93 24.89
C LYS A 192 -11.74 30.38 24.41
N GLN A 193 -11.20 29.74 23.37
CA GLN A 193 -9.92 30.12 22.78
C GLN A 193 -10.07 31.43 21.99
N ASP A 194 -8.93 32.05 21.68
CA ASP A 194 -8.89 33.20 20.78
C ASP A 194 -9.16 32.72 19.35
N ASP A 195 -10.17 33.30 18.69
CA ASP A 195 -10.66 32.93 17.35
C ASP A 195 -10.96 31.42 17.19
N PRO A 196 -11.90 30.86 17.98
CA PRO A 196 -12.16 29.44 17.98
C PRO A 196 -12.89 29.01 16.71
N ARG A 197 -12.55 27.84 16.20
CA ARG A 197 -13.26 27.30 15.04
C ARG A 197 -14.71 26.96 15.42
N PRO A 198 -15.70 27.30 14.57
CA PRO A 198 -17.07 26.86 14.78
C PRO A 198 -17.19 25.33 14.85
N LEU A 199 -17.97 24.81 15.81
CA LEU A 199 -18.11 23.37 16.06
C LEU A 199 -18.71 22.60 14.86
N ASP A 200 -19.47 23.28 14.01
CA ASP A 200 -20.01 22.75 12.74
C ASP A 200 -18.95 22.67 11.62
N ARG A 201 -17.73 23.16 11.88
CA ARG A 201 -16.56 23.00 11.01
C ARG A 201 -15.48 22.11 11.63
N CYS A 202 -15.65 21.69 12.88
CA CYS A 202 -14.77 20.75 13.56
C CYS A 202 -15.10 19.32 13.16
N VAL A 203 -14.36 18.76 12.18
CA VAL A 203 -14.53 17.37 11.72
C VAL A 203 -14.15 16.38 12.82
N VAL A 204 -15.09 15.50 13.17
CA VAL A 204 -14.93 14.46 14.19
C VAL A 204 -14.93 13.07 13.59
N ASP A 205 -15.81 12.76 12.64
CA ASP A 205 -15.85 11.43 12.03
C ASP A 205 -16.40 11.48 10.61
N LEU A 206 -16.62 10.31 10.01
CA LEU A 206 -17.41 10.15 8.79
C LEU A 206 -18.53 9.13 8.98
N ALA A 207 -19.64 9.38 8.32
CA ALA A 207 -20.71 8.41 8.12
C ALA A 207 -20.72 7.98 6.65
N SER A 208 -20.73 6.67 6.42
CA SER A 208 -20.91 6.10 5.08
C SER A 208 -21.65 4.77 5.16
N PRO A 209 -22.48 4.40 4.16
CA PRO A 209 -23.12 3.09 4.10
C PRO A 209 -22.13 1.91 4.08
N GLU A 210 -20.86 2.11 3.73
CA GLU A 210 -19.83 1.06 3.77
C GLU A 210 -19.21 0.86 5.16
N LEU A 211 -19.45 1.80 6.08
CA LEU A 211 -19.01 1.77 7.48
C LEU A 211 -20.13 1.35 8.45
N ALA A 212 -21.34 1.08 7.96
CA ALA A 212 -22.45 0.62 8.79
C ALA A 212 -22.11 -0.73 9.47
N GLY A 213 -22.29 -0.81 10.79
CA GLY A 213 -21.83 -1.94 11.61
C GLY A 213 -22.37 -3.31 11.18
N ASP A 214 -23.59 -3.36 10.64
CA ASP A 214 -24.25 -4.56 10.12
C ASP A 214 -23.67 -5.06 8.78
N ARG A 215 -22.84 -4.25 8.12
CA ARG A 215 -22.18 -4.56 6.84
C ARG A 215 -20.69 -4.86 6.97
N LEU A 216 -20.13 -4.71 8.17
CA LEU A 216 -18.71 -4.96 8.40
C LEU A 216 -18.41 -6.47 8.38
N LEU A 217 -17.29 -6.81 7.78
CA LEU A 217 -16.77 -8.16 7.64
C LEU A 217 -15.89 -8.50 8.85
N GLY A 218 -16.07 -9.70 9.40
CA GLY A 218 -15.15 -10.24 10.40
C GLY A 218 -13.90 -10.86 9.77
N VAL A 219 -13.05 -11.40 10.64
CA VAL A 219 -11.83 -12.13 10.24
C VAL A 219 -12.13 -13.28 9.25
N PRO A 220 -13.18 -14.12 9.43
CA PRO A 220 -13.45 -15.21 8.47
C PRO A 220 -13.77 -14.71 7.06
N GLU A 221 -14.61 -13.69 6.94
CA GLU A 221 -15.04 -13.13 5.67
C GLU A 221 -13.89 -12.39 4.97
N MET A 222 -13.10 -11.61 5.70
CA MET A 222 -11.92 -10.95 5.15
C MET A 222 -10.86 -11.96 4.68
N ALA A 223 -10.61 -13.01 5.46
CA ALA A 223 -9.66 -14.06 5.07
C ALA A 223 -10.09 -14.78 3.79
N ALA A 224 -11.40 -15.05 3.65
CA ALA A 224 -11.96 -15.67 2.45
C ALA A 224 -11.77 -14.79 1.19
N LEU A 225 -11.96 -13.47 1.31
CA LEU A 225 -11.69 -12.53 0.21
C LEU A 225 -10.21 -12.55 -0.21
N GLY A 226 -9.30 -12.62 0.76
CA GLY A 226 -7.86 -12.71 0.51
C GLY A 226 -7.35 -14.10 0.07
N GLY A 227 -8.22 -15.10 -0.06
CA GLY A 227 -7.84 -16.46 -0.44
C GLY A 227 -7.00 -17.20 0.60
N ILE A 228 -7.11 -16.83 1.89
CA ILE A 228 -6.34 -17.42 2.98
C ILE A 228 -7.22 -17.94 4.13
N THR A 229 -6.61 -18.65 5.07
CA THR A 229 -7.33 -19.09 6.28
C THR A 229 -7.45 -17.96 7.30
N ALA A 230 -8.50 -18.01 8.14
CA ALA A 230 -8.65 -17.07 9.25
C ALA A 230 -7.47 -17.11 10.24
N SER A 231 -6.83 -18.27 10.43
CA SER A 231 -5.61 -18.39 11.22
C SER A 231 -4.43 -17.64 10.60
N THR A 232 -4.27 -17.72 9.28
CA THR A 232 -3.24 -16.98 8.54
C THR A 232 -3.44 -15.47 8.71
N LEU A 233 -4.68 -14.99 8.51
CA LEU A 233 -5.00 -13.57 8.67
C LEU A 233 -4.71 -13.06 10.08
N ARG A 234 -5.10 -13.80 11.13
CA ARG A 234 -4.74 -13.45 12.52
C ARG A 234 -3.22 -13.40 12.72
N GLY A 235 -2.50 -14.34 12.12
CA GLY A 235 -1.05 -14.33 12.10
C GLY A 235 -0.48 -13.05 11.51
N TYR A 236 -0.98 -12.63 10.34
CA TYR A 236 -0.57 -11.38 9.70
C TYR A 236 -0.86 -10.16 10.57
N ILE A 237 -2.05 -10.06 11.15
CA ILE A 237 -2.43 -8.97 12.07
C ILE A 237 -1.50 -8.93 13.28
N SER A 238 -1.18 -10.08 13.88
CA SER A 238 -0.30 -10.13 15.07
C SER A 238 1.15 -9.76 14.78
N ARG A 239 1.61 -9.90 13.53
CA ARG A 239 3.01 -9.67 13.13
C ARG A 239 3.21 -8.38 12.34
N GLY A 240 2.16 -7.63 12.01
CA GLY A 240 2.25 -6.46 11.13
C GLY A 240 2.70 -6.82 9.70
N GLU A 241 2.28 -7.98 9.19
CA GLU A 241 2.71 -8.49 7.88
C GLU A 241 1.62 -8.33 6.81
N ASN A 242 2.03 -8.34 5.52
CA ASN A 242 1.12 -8.35 4.36
C ASN A 242 0.14 -7.18 4.31
N ASP A 243 0.56 -6.05 4.88
CA ASP A 243 -0.09 -4.76 4.72
C ASP A 243 -1.59 -4.73 5.08
N VAL A 244 -2.00 -5.57 6.04
CA VAL A 244 -3.41 -5.69 6.44
C VAL A 244 -3.92 -4.34 6.97
N PRO A 245 -5.00 -3.77 6.40
CA PRO A 245 -5.51 -2.47 6.84
C PRO A 245 -6.01 -2.51 8.29
N PRO A 246 -6.02 -1.37 8.99
CA PRO A 246 -6.60 -1.29 10.32
C PRO A 246 -8.11 -1.57 10.25
N PRO A 247 -8.67 -2.19 11.29
CA PRO A 247 -10.11 -2.41 11.34
C PRO A 247 -10.87 -1.08 11.45
N GLN A 248 -12.01 -1.00 10.76
CA GLN A 248 -12.94 0.14 10.86
C GLN A 248 -13.69 0.12 12.19
N ALA A 249 -13.87 -1.06 12.80
CA ALA A 249 -14.49 -1.21 14.11
C ALA A 249 -13.92 -2.40 14.88
N THR A 250 -14.06 -2.35 16.20
CA THR A 250 -13.80 -3.50 17.08
C THR A 250 -15.04 -3.78 17.92
N VAL A 251 -15.77 -4.84 17.61
CA VAL A 251 -17.01 -5.21 18.31
C VAL A 251 -16.76 -6.46 19.14
N GLY A 252 -16.92 -6.36 20.47
CA GLY A 252 -16.64 -7.46 21.38
C GLY A 252 -15.20 -7.99 21.28
N GLY A 253 -14.24 -7.08 21.06
CA GLY A 253 -12.82 -7.43 20.87
C GLY A 253 -12.47 -8.03 19.50
N ARG A 254 -13.42 -8.07 18.56
CA ARG A 254 -13.20 -8.62 17.22
C ARG A 254 -13.06 -7.50 16.20
N ALA A 255 -11.94 -7.51 15.49
CA ALA A 255 -11.66 -6.63 14.38
C ALA A 255 -12.68 -6.85 13.25
N GLN A 256 -13.21 -5.75 12.72
CA GLN A 256 -14.13 -5.75 11.59
C GLN A 256 -13.74 -4.69 10.55
N TRP A 257 -13.91 -5.03 9.28
CA TRP A 257 -13.54 -4.19 8.14
C TRP A 257 -14.73 -3.88 7.26
N SER A 258 -14.73 -2.70 6.65
CA SER A 258 -15.66 -2.45 5.55
C SER A 258 -15.36 -3.39 4.38
N ARG A 259 -16.40 -3.88 3.71
CA ARG A 259 -16.22 -4.77 2.54
C ARG A 259 -15.30 -4.17 1.47
N PRO A 260 -15.45 -2.89 1.06
CA PRO A 260 -14.58 -2.32 0.03
C PRO A 260 -13.10 -2.26 0.42
N VAL A 261 -12.79 -1.97 1.69
CA VAL A 261 -11.40 -2.00 2.18
C VAL A 261 -10.83 -3.42 2.15
N ALA A 262 -11.65 -4.42 2.50
CA ALA A 262 -11.23 -5.82 2.41
C ALA A 262 -11.01 -6.28 0.96
N GLU A 263 -11.81 -5.79 0.01
CA GLU A 263 -11.66 -6.03 -1.42
C GLU A 263 -10.39 -5.35 -1.97
N ASP A 264 -10.12 -4.10 -1.58
CA ASP A 264 -8.90 -3.38 -1.96
C ASP A 264 -7.64 -4.08 -1.42
N TRP A 265 -7.66 -4.57 -0.18
CA TRP A 265 -6.56 -5.37 0.38
C TRP A 265 -6.39 -6.72 -0.34
N ALA A 266 -7.49 -7.42 -0.65
CA ALA A 266 -7.44 -8.67 -1.39
C ALA A 266 -6.85 -8.47 -2.81
N GLU A 267 -7.20 -7.36 -3.46
CA GLU A 267 -6.62 -6.97 -4.74
C GLU A 267 -5.13 -6.64 -4.62
N ALA A 268 -4.73 -5.83 -3.62
CA ALA A 268 -3.32 -5.54 -3.35
C ALA A 268 -2.51 -6.82 -3.14
N ARG A 269 -3.04 -7.77 -2.37
CA ARG A 269 -2.45 -9.10 -2.18
C ARG A 269 -2.35 -9.87 -3.49
N ARG A 270 -3.40 -9.87 -4.31
CA ARG A 270 -3.40 -10.53 -5.64
C ARG A 270 -2.34 -9.95 -6.57
N ARG A 271 -2.12 -8.63 -6.50
CA ARG A 271 -1.11 -7.88 -7.29
C ARG A 271 0.30 -7.96 -6.71
N SER A 272 0.46 -8.35 -5.45
CA SER A 272 1.78 -8.48 -4.82
C SER A 272 2.69 -9.44 -5.58
N SER A 273 4.00 -9.31 -5.36
CA SER A 273 5.00 -10.23 -5.92
C SER A 273 4.72 -11.70 -5.61
N GLU A 274 4.20 -12.00 -4.42
CA GLU A 274 3.84 -13.36 -4.01
C GLU A 274 2.56 -13.82 -4.70
N GLY A 275 1.52 -12.98 -4.74
CA GLY A 275 0.27 -13.29 -5.45
C GLY A 275 0.48 -13.53 -6.95
N LEU A 276 1.40 -12.77 -7.57
CA LEU A 276 1.80 -13.00 -8.96
C LEU A 276 2.59 -14.31 -9.12
N LYS A 277 3.51 -14.60 -8.21
CA LYS A 277 4.28 -15.85 -8.22
C LYS A 277 3.36 -17.07 -8.08
N GLU A 278 2.41 -17.05 -7.15
CA GLU A 278 1.42 -18.10 -6.97
C GLU A 278 0.58 -18.31 -8.24
N ALA A 279 0.10 -17.22 -8.85
CA ALA A 279 -0.70 -17.29 -10.08
C ALA A 279 0.11 -17.84 -11.27
N MET A 280 1.34 -17.35 -11.46
CA MET A 280 2.18 -17.74 -12.60
C MET A 280 2.79 -19.13 -12.44
N SER A 281 2.89 -19.65 -11.22
CA SER A 281 3.38 -21.01 -10.96
C SER A 281 2.27 -22.06 -10.77
N ALA A 282 1.01 -21.65 -10.90
CA ALA A 282 -0.14 -22.51 -10.70
C ALA A 282 -0.07 -23.73 -11.65
N GLY A 283 -0.06 -24.93 -11.06
CA GLY A 283 0.00 -26.19 -11.79
C GLY A 283 1.40 -26.80 -11.93
N ASP A 284 2.47 -26.10 -11.55
CA ASP A 284 3.81 -26.69 -11.51
C ASP A 284 4.11 -27.39 -10.17
N ARG A 285 4.65 -28.61 -10.25
CA ARG A 285 4.96 -29.44 -9.06
C ARG A 285 5.99 -28.82 -8.12
N HIS A 286 6.84 -27.93 -8.61
CA HIS A 286 7.87 -27.24 -7.83
C HIS A 286 7.58 -25.74 -7.69
N ARG A 287 6.37 -25.28 -8.03
CA ARG A 287 5.97 -23.87 -8.01
C ARG A 287 6.92 -22.96 -8.82
N LEU A 288 7.44 -23.48 -9.92
CA LEU A 288 8.24 -22.69 -10.87
C LEU A 288 7.32 -21.87 -11.78
N ALA A 289 7.78 -20.68 -12.18
CA ALA A 289 7.15 -19.92 -13.25
C ALA A 289 7.19 -20.71 -14.58
N PRO A 290 6.33 -20.42 -15.57
CA PRO A 290 6.15 -21.30 -16.73
C PRO A 290 7.44 -21.47 -17.54
N GLY A 291 8.21 -20.39 -17.71
CA GLY A 291 9.50 -20.44 -18.39
C GLY A 291 10.55 -21.22 -17.61
N ALA A 292 10.59 -21.07 -16.28
CA ALA A 292 11.49 -21.85 -15.43
C ALA A 292 11.14 -23.36 -15.45
N ALA A 293 9.85 -23.70 -15.48
CA ALA A 293 9.40 -25.08 -15.65
C ALA A 293 9.83 -25.66 -17.01
N GLN A 294 9.71 -24.89 -18.09
CA GLN A 294 10.21 -25.30 -19.42
C GLN A 294 11.73 -25.53 -19.42
N VAL A 295 12.50 -24.67 -18.73
CA VAL A 295 13.94 -24.85 -18.54
C VAL A 295 14.23 -26.16 -17.82
N ARG A 296 13.55 -26.41 -16.69
CA ARG A 296 13.67 -27.68 -15.95
C ARG A 296 13.39 -28.87 -16.87
N ASP A 297 12.28 -28.89 -17.58
CA ASP A 297 11.88 -30.03 -18.38
C ASP A 297 12.88 -30.31 -19.51
N ARG A 298 13.40 -29.25 -20.13
CA ARG A 298 14.46 -29.35 -21.15
C ARG A 298 15.78 -29.88 -20.58
N PHE A 299 16.20 -29.37 -19.42
CA PHE A 299 17.46 -29.80 -18.80
C PHE A 299 17.36 -31.19 -18.21
N SER A 300 16.19 -31.62 -17.71
CA SER A 300 15.96 -32.98 -17.24
C SER A 300 16.24 -33.99 -18.34
N GLU A 301 15.65 -33.80 -19.52
CA GLU A 301 15.89 -34.69 -20.67
C GLU A 301 17.35 -34.62 -21.15
N THR A 302 17.96 -33.43 -21.12
CA THR A 302 19.36 -33.24 -21.52
C THR A 302 20.32 -33.97 -20.57
N PHE A 303 20.17 -33.78 -19.26
CA PHE A 303 20.97 -34.45 -18.24
C PHE A 303 20.72 -35.94 -18.24
N PHE A 304 19.47 -36.39 -18.38
CA PHE A 304 19.16 -37.80 -18.46
C PHE A 304 19.83 -38.47 -19.67
N ARG A 305 19.74 -37.84 -20.85
CA ARG A 305 20.43 -38.32 -22.06
C ARG A 305 21.94 -38.39 -21.85
N PHE A 306 22.51 -37.38 -21.23
CA PHE A 306 23.95 -37.33 -20.93
C PHE A 306 24.38 -38.40 -19.93
N LEU A 307 23.63 -38.60 -18.84
CA LEU A 307 23.98 -39.49 -17.74
C LEU A 307 23.67 -40.97 -18.03
N TRP A 308 22.59 -41.25 -18.76
CA TRP A 308 22.08 -42.61 -18.98
C TRP A 308 22.34 -43.16 -20.38
N LYS A 309 22.07 -42.37 -21.44
CA LYS A 309 22.14 -42.86 -22.83
C LYS A 309 23.58 -42.97 -23.34
N ARG A 310 24.55 -42.38 -22.64
CA ARG A 310 25.99 -42.49 -22.91
C ARG A 310 26.61 -43.68 -22.15
N PRO A 311 27.06 -44.76 -22.83
CA PRO A 311 27.58 -45.95 -22.16
C PRO A 311 28.83 -45.68 -21.32
N ASP A 312 29.69 -44.75 -21.74
CA ASP A 312 30.92 -44.36 -21.04
C ASP A 312 30.64 -43.64 -19.71
N ILE A 313 29.58 -42.83 -19.65
CA ILE A 313 29.13 -42.15 -18.42
C ILE A 313 28.30 -43.10 -17.55
N ARG A 314 27.38 -43.87 -18.13
CA ARG A 314 26.55 -44.84 -17.41
C ARG A 314 27.38 -45.86 -16.63
N LYS A 315 28.52 -46.28 -17.18
CA LYS A 315 29.47 -47.20 -16.52
C LYS A 315 30.17 -46.60 -15.28
N ARG A 316 30.12 -45.27 -15.08
CA ARG A 316 30.70 -44.59 -13.91
C ARG A 316 29.79 -44.65 -12.67
N TRP A 317 28.50 -44.92 -12.86
CA TRP A 317 27.56 -45.11 -11.75
C TRP A 317 27.90 -46.40 -10.99
N THR A 318 27.83 -46.35 -9.66
CA THR A 318 27.93 -47.54 -8.81
C THR A 318 26.81 -48.51 -9.17
N LEU A 319 27.11 -49.82 -9.17
CA LEU A 319 26.20 -50.83 -9.73
C LEU A 319 24.78 -50.77 -9.15
N ARG A 320 24.64 -50.54 -7.84
CA ARG A 320 23.35 -50.42 -7.15
C ARG A 320 22.49 -49.24 -7.63
N HIS A 321 23.11 -48.18 -8.15
CA HIS A 321 22.43 -46.97 -8.64
C HIS A 321 22.45 -46.86 -10.17
N ARG A 322 23.02 -47.86 -10.87
CA ARG A 322 23.07 -47.90 -12.34
C ARG A 322 21.76 -48.46 -12.91
N ASN A 323 20.67 -47.75 -12.66
CA ASN A 323 19.35 -48.05 -13.18
C ASN A 323 18.69 -46.76 -13.69
N GLU A 324 17.78 -46.90 -14.65
CA GLU A 324 17.14 -45.75 -15.28
C GLU A 324 16.37 -44.85 -14.30
N PRO A 325 15.55 -45.38 -13.36
CA PRO A 325 14.85 -44.56 -12.37
C PRO A 325 15.76 -43.66 -11.55
N THR A 326 16.83 -44.21 -10.94
CA THR A 326 17.76 -43.43 -10.11
C THR A 326 18.48 -42.35 -10.91
N VAL A 327 18.89 -42.65 -12.16
CA VAL A 327 19.57 -41.65 -12.99
C VAL A 327 18.61 -40.55 -13.45
N ARG A 328 17.34 -40.88 -13.70
CA ARG A 328 16.29 -39.91 -14.02
C ARG A 328 15.99 -38.99 -12.84
N GLU A 329 15.93 -39.52 -11.62
CA GLU A 329 15.76 -38.72 -10.40
C GLU A 329 16.89 -37.70 -10.23
N VAL A 330 18.15 -38.11 -10.41
CA VAL A 330 19.29 -37.16 -10.35
C VAL A 330 19.24 -36.13 -11.47
N ALA A 331 18.88 -36.53 -12.70
CA ALA A 331 18.73 -35.60 -13.82
C ALA A 331 17.63 -34.56 -13.56
N ASP A 332 16.49 -34.98 -13.02
CA ASP A 332 15.38 -34.12 -12.62
C ASP A 332 15.81 -33.14 -11.53
N GLN A 333 16.55 -33.61 -10.52
CA GLN A 333 17.04 -32.76 -9.43
C GLN A 333 18.02 -31.70 -9.94
N LEU A 334 19.02 -32.09 -10.75
CA LEU A 334 19.95 -31.14 -11.35
C LEU A 334 19.24 -30.10 -12.23
N ALA A 335 18.23 -30.53 -12.98
CA ALA A 335 17.46 -29.63 -13.83
C ALA A 335 16.60 -28.65 -13.01
N PHE A 336 16.03 -29.11 -11.90
CA PHE A 336 15.34 -28.25 -10.95
C PHE A 336 16.28 -27.18 -10.38
N GLU A 337 17.48 -27.55 -9.94
CA GLU A 337 18.46 -26.58 -9.41
C GLU A 337 18.84 -25.50 -10.42
N VAL A 338 19.00 -25.87 -11.71
CA VAL A 338 19.24 -24.90 -12.78
C VAL A 338 18.06 -23.94 -12.93
N ALA A 339 16.84 -24.46 -12.93
CA ALA A 339 15.62 -23.65 -13.08
C ALA A 339 15.38 -22.70 -11.90
N ASP A 340 15.58 -23.18 -10.67
CA ASP A 340 15.45 -22.37 -9.44
C ASP A 340 16.55 -21.30 -9.35
N SER A 341 17.75 -21.62 -9.83
CA SER A 341 18.89 -20.69 -9.84
C SER A 341 18.93 -19.74 -11.05
N LEU A 342 17.89 -19.67 -11.88
CA LEU A 342 17.89 -18.85 -13.10
C LEU A 342 18.24 -17.38 -12.84
N ARG A 343 17.80 -16.80 -11.71
CA ARG A 343 18.14 -15.40 -11.33
C ARG A 343 19.62 -15.17 -11.06
N ARG A 344 20.39 -16.22 -10.75
CA ARG A 344 21.85 -16.16 -10.58
C ARG A 344 22.60 -16.31 -11.90
N ILE A 345 21.92 -16.79 -12.94
CA ILE A 345 22.48 -17.05 -14.27
C ILE A 345 22.16 -15.89 -15.21
N ILE A 346 20.96 -15.31 -15.09
CA ILE A 346 20.47 -14.24 -15.95
C ILE A 346 20.39 -12.92 -15.16
N PRO A 347 21.08 -11.85 -15.61
CA PRO A 347 21.09 -10.55 -14.93
C PRO A 347 19.78 -9.80 -15.21
N THR A 348 18.75 -10.05 -14.39
CA THR A 348 17.43 -9.41 -14.55
C THR A 348 17.47 -7.90 -14.34
N ASP A 349 18.42 -7.43 -13.54
CA ASP A 349 18.72 -6.02 -13.25
C ASP A 349 19.26 -5.26 -14.47
N ALA A 350 19.98 -5.93 -15.37
CA ALA A 350 20.42 -5.35 -16.64
C ALA A 350 19.40 -5.57 -17.76
N LEU A 351 18.72 -6.74 -17.77
CA LEU A 351 17.77 -7.10 -18.82
C LEU A 351 16.51 -6.22 -18.76
N GLY A 352 15.96 -6.00 -17.57
CA GLY A 352 14.73 -5.22 -17.39
C GLY A 352 14.80 -3.80 -17.93
N PRO A 353 15.80 -2.98 -17.53
CA PRO A 353 15.98 -1.64 -18.07
C PRO A 353 16.23 -1.64 -19.58
N THR A 354 16.95 -2.65 -20.10
CA THR A 354 17.18 -2.81 -21.54
C THR A 354 15.86 -3.02 -22.29
N ILE A 355 14.99 -3.90 -21.80
CA ILE A 355 13.64 -4.12 -22.36
C ILE A 355 12.84 -2.82 -22.29
N ARG A 356 12.83 -2.14 -21.14
CA ARG A 356 12.13 -0.87 -20.95
C ARG A 356 12.55 0.17 -21.99
N HIS A 357 13.85 0.44 -22.14
CA HIS A 357 14.34 1.41 -23.11
C HIS A 357 13.99 1.03 -24.56
N ALA A 358 14.10 -0.26 -24.93
CA ALA A 358 13.73 -0.72 -26.26
C ALA A 358 12.22 -0.58 -26.54
N VAL A 359 11.37 -0.83 -25.53
CA VAL A 359 9.91 -0.67 -25.65
C VAL A 359 9.53 0.79 -25.89
N LEU A 360 10.11 1.71 -25.11
CA LEU A 360 9.84 3.13 -25.25
C LEU A 360 10.30 3.68 -26.62
N GLU A 361 11.37 3.14 -27.19
CA GLU A 361 11.83 3.51 -28.54
C GLU A 361 10.87 2.98 -29.63
N ASP A 362 10.40 1.74 -29.53
CA ASP A 362 9.41 1.17 -30.46
C ASP A 362 8.08 1.97 -30.41
N PHE A 363 7.68 2.41 -29.21
CA PHE A 363 6.51 3.28 -29.03
C PHE A 363 6.74 4.68 -29.59
N THR A 364 7.89 5.29 -29.39
CA THR A 364 8.25 6.59 -30.00
C THR A 364 8.18 6.51 -31.53
N THR A 365 8.67 5.41 -32.11
CA THR A 365 8.57 5.17 -33.55
C THR A 365 7.12 5.02 -34.01
N SER A 366 6.30 4.28 -33.26
CA SER A 366 4.87 4.10 -33.53
C SER A 366 4.10 5.43 -33.45
N LEU A 367 4.34 6.24 -32.41
CA LEU A 367 3.72 7.55 -32.22
C LEU A 367 3.95 8.49 -33.40
N ARG A 368 5.19 8.57 -33.92
CA ARG A 368 5.50 9.40 -35.10
C ARG A 368 4.66 9.01 -36.33
N VAL A 369 4.22 7.76 -36.44
CA VAL A 369 3.33 7.31 -37.52
C VAL A 369 1.89 7.73 -37.25
N VAL A 370 1.43 7.58 -36.00
CA VAL A 370 0.08 7.99 -35.57
C VAL A 370 -0.12 9.50 -35.72
N GLU A 371 0.84 10.31 -35.26
CA GLU A 371 0.81 11.77 -35.36
C GLU A 371 0.63 12.24 -36.81
N ARG A 372 1.26 11.56 -37.77
CA ARG A 372 1.10 11.87 -39.21
C ARG A 372 -0.26 11.49 -39.75
N ARG A 373 -0.89 10.44 -39.20
CA ARG A 373 -2.21 9.96 -39.60
C ARG A 373 -3.33 10.81 -38.99
N GLY A 374 -3.11 11.36 -37.79
CA GLY A 374 -4.11 12.04 -36.98
C GLY A 374 -5.14 11.08 -36.37
N GLY A 375 -5.74 11.49 -35.25
CA GLY A 375 -6.76 10.73 -34.54
C GLY A 375 -6.39 10.41 -33.10
N GLU A 376 -7.31 9.74 -32.41
CA GLU A 376 -7.11 9.23 -31.05
C GLU A 376 -6.14 8.04 -31.05
N LEU A 377 -5.14 8.07 -30.18
CA LEU A 377 -4.15 7.00 -30.02
C LEU A 377 -4.81 5.76 -29.42
N LYS A 378 -4.67 4.61 -30.08
CA LYS A 378 -5.20 3.33 -29.58
C LYS A 378 -4.10 2.31 -29.40
N ALA A 379 -4.35 1.30 -28.57
CA ALA A 379 -3.35 0.27 -28.24
C ALA A 379 -2.82 -0.48 -29.47
N PHE A 380 -3.65 -0.63 -30.51
CA PHE A 380 -3.24 -1.30 -31.75
C PHE A 380 -2.30 -0.46 -32.63
N ASP A 381 -2.20 0.84 -32.37
CA ASP A 381 -1.28 1.72 -33.08
C ASP A 381 0.14 1.62 -32.51
N LEU A 382 0.28 1.10 -31.28
CA LEU A 382 1.56 0.85 -30.62
C LEU A 382 1.97 -0.61 -30.83
N MET A 383 3.06 -0.82 -31.57
CA MET A 383 3.54 -2.17 -31.87
C MET A 383 4.99 -2.35 -31.43
N LEU A 384 5.25 -3.44 -30.71
CA LEU A 384 6.61 -3.90 -30.50
C LEU A 384 7.10 -4.66 -31.72
N SER A 385 8.37 -4.44 -32.07
CA SER A 385 9.09 -5.28 -33.01
C SER A 385 9.06 -6.75 -32.56
N LEU A 386 9.05 -7.67 -33.54
CA LEU A 386 8.94 -9.11 -33.25
C LEU A 386 10.00 -9.63 -32.25
N PRO A 387 11.30 -9.26 -32.35
CA PRO A 387 12.30 -9.68 -31.37
C PRO A 387 12.00 -9.17 -29.96
N LEU A 388 11.51 -7.92 -29.84
CA LEU A 388 11.22 -7.32 -28.56
C LEU A 388 9.97 -7.92 -27.91
N ALA A 389 8.92 -8.18 -28.69
CA ALA A 389 7.73 -8.87 -28.21
C ALA A 389 8.05 -10.27 -27.66
N LYS A 390 8.94 -11.02 -28.34
CA LYS A 390 9.45 -12.31 -27.86
C LYS A 390 10.30 -12.17 -26.60
N MET A 391 11.13 -11.15 -26.51
CA MET A 391 11.97 -10.91 -25.33
C MET A 391 11.11 -10.54 -24.11
N LEU A 392 10.10 -9.68 -24.28
CA LEU A 392 9.16 -9.31 -23.23
C LEU A 392 8.37 -10.54 -22.74
N SER A 393 7.80 -11.32 -23.66
CA SER A 393 7.10 -12.56 -23.30
C SER A 393 8.00 -13.55 -22.58
N TRP A 394 9.23 -13.74 -23.07
CA TRP A 394 10.23 -14.59 -22.41
C TRP A 394 10.51 -14.10 -20.97
N PHE A 395 10.68 -12.79 -20.79
CA PHE A 395 10.94 -12.18 -19.50
C PHE A 395 9.77 -12.39 -18.52
N ILE A 396 8.53 -12.20 -18.98
CA ILE A 396 7.31 -12.48 -18.21
C ILE A 396 7.24 -13.95 -17.77
N GLN A 397 7.52 -14.89 -18.68
CA GLN A 397 7.44 -16.32 -18.40
C GLN A 397 8.51 -16.80 -17.42
N HIS A 398 9.71 -16.23 -17.45
CA HIS A 398 10.85 -16.70 -16.66
C HIS A 398 11.02 -15.93 -15.34
N PHE A 399 10.68 -14.64 -15.33
CA PHE A 399 10.89 -13.74 -14.19
C PHE A 399 9.67 -12.84 -13.92
N PRO A 400 8.47 -13.40 -13.68
CA PRO A 400 7.22 -12.64 -13.63
C PRO A 400 7.25 -11.47 -12.63
N THR A 401 7.82 -11.66 -11.45
CA THR A 401 7.94 -10.58 -10.45
C THR A 401 8.81 -9.41 -10.94
N SER A 402 9.91 -9.70 -11.62
CA SER A 402 10.78 -8.64 -12.17
C SER A 402 10.11 -7.99 -13.39
N ALA A 403 9.46 -8.78 -14.23
CA ALA A 403 8.70 -8.27 -15.36
C ALA A 403 7.56 -7.35 -14.92
N GLN A 404 6.85 -7.66 -13.83
CA GLN A 404 5.81 -6.79 -13.27
C GLN A 404 6.34 -5.40 -12.94
N TRP A 405 7.50 -5.33 -12.27
CA TRP A 405 8.13 -4.04 -11.95
C TRP A 405 8.43 -3.22 -13.20
N TYR A 406 9.13 -3.82 -14.17
CA TYR A 406 9.53 -3.09 -15.37
C TYR A 406 8.37 -2.77 -16.32
N VAL A 407 7.30 -3.59 -16.36
CA VAL A 407 6.07 -3.22 -17.09
C VAL A 407 5.39 -2.03 -16.41
N GLY A 408 5.40 -1.97 -15.08
CA GLY A 408 4.98 -0.79 -14.32
C GLY A 408 5.77 0.46 -14.70
N GLU A 409 7.10 0.38 -14.72
CA GLU A 409 7.97 1.49 -15.15
C GLU A 409 7.73 1.89 -16.60
N ILE A 410 7.53 0.94 -17.52
CA ILE A 410 7.21 1.24 -18.92
C ILE A 410 5.91 2.05 -19.00
N MET A 411 4.86 1.66 -18.28
CA MET A 411 3.59 2.40 -18.26
C MET A 411 3.79 3.80 -17.69
N SER A 412 4.53 3.93 -16.58
CA SER A 412 4.83 5.21 -15.92
C SER A 412 5.62 6.15 -16.83
N GLU A 413 6.68 5.67 -17.47
CA GLU A 413 7.53 6.47 -18.35
C GLU A 413 6.82 6.81 -19.67
N ALA A 414 6.04 5.88 -20.24
CA ALA A 414 5.25 6.16 -21.44
C ALA A 414 4.20 7.25 -21.18
N ASP A 415 3.56 7.25 -20.01
CA ASP A 415 2.61 8.28 -19.61
C ASP A 415 3.31 9.64 -19.43
N LYS A 416 4.36 9.68 -18.61
CA LYS A 416 5.07 10.92 -18.25
C LYS A 416 5.87 11.54 -19.40
N GLN A 417 6.53 10.72 -20.23
CA GLN A 417 7.47 11.20 -21.26
C GLN A 417 6.87 11.25 -22.66
N LEU A 418 5.94 10.34 -22.97
CA LEU A 418 5.37 10.20 -24.31
C LEU A 418 3.89 10.61 -24.36
N GLY A 419 3.25 10.90 -23.21
CA GLY A 419 1.83 11.23 -23.13
C GLY A 419 0.92 10.08 -23.55
N ILE A 420 1.41 8.83 -23.48
CA ILE A 420 0.63 7.64 -23.81
C ILE A 420 -0.09 7.16 -22.54
N PRO A 421 -1.43 7.13 -22.50
CA PRO A 421 -2.15 6.67 -21.32
C PRO A 421 -1.71 5.26 -20.90
N ALA A 422 -1.50 5.06 -19.60
CA ALA A 422 -1.02 3.78 -19.07
C ALA A 422 -1.88 2.57 -19.47
N GLN A 423 -3.20 2.75 -19.58
CA GLN A 423 -4.13 1.70 -20.03
C GLN A 423 -3.86 1.30 -21.50
N VAL A 424 -3.60 2.30 -22.37
CA VAL A 424 -3.25 2.08 -23.78
C VAL A 424 -1.91 1.36 -23.89
N THR A 425 -0.93 1.75 -23.07
CA THR A 425 0.37 1.08 -22.96
C THR A 425 0.21 -0.38 -22.52
N GLY A 426 -0.51 -0.64 -21.43
CA GLY A 426 -0.75 -1.98 -20.90
C GLY A 426 -1.38 -2.91 -21.95
N GLU A 427 -2.44 -2.43 -22.61
CA GLU A 427 -3.11 -3.19 -23.66
C GLU A 427 -2.19 -3.49 -24.86
N ALA A 428 -1.37 -2.51 -25.28
CA ALA A 428 -0.41 -2.69 -26.37
C ALA A 428 0.66 -3.74 -26.03
N LEU A 429 1.18 -3.72 -24.80
CA LEU A 429 2.14 -4.71 -24.30
C LEU A 429 1.53 -6.10 -24.23
N ARG A 430 0.31 -6.22 -23.70
CA ARG A 430 -0.44 -7.49 -23.61
C ARG A 430 -0.68 -8.08 -24.99
N ARG A 431 -1.12 -7.26 -25.94
CA ARG A 431 -1.36 -7.67 -27.32
C ARG A 431 -0.06 -8.09 -28.02
N SER A 432 1.03 -7.34 -27.83
CA SER A 432 2.32 -7.67 -28.42
C SER A 432 2.88 -8.99 -27.86
N ALA A 433 2.81 -9.18 -26.54
CA ALA A 433 3.28 -10.40 -25.89
C ALA A 433 2.49 -11.66 -26.31
N THR A 434 1.18 -11.53 -26.54
CA THR A 434 0.32 -12.64 -26.98
C THR A 434 0.42 -12.92 -28.47
N THR A 435 0.40 -11.88 -29.32
CA THR A 435 0.35 -12.04 -30.78
C THR A 435 1.73 -12.37 -31.36
N ASN A 436 2.77 -11.69 -30.87
CA ASN A 436 4.11 -11.74 -31.44
C ASN A 436 5.13 -12.41 -30.49
N GLY A 437 4.80 -12.56 -29.21
CA GLY A 437 5.72 -13.02 -28.16
C GLY A 437 5.54 -14.48 -27.72
N ASP A 438 4.54 -15.21 -28.24
CA ASP A 438 4.24 -16.60 -27.86
C ASP A 438 3.85 -16.77 -26.37
N LEU A 439 3.39 -15.70 -25.70
CA LEU A 439 2.84 -15.81 -24.34
C LEU A 439 1.45 -16.45 -24.41
N ASP A 440 1.25 -17.55 -23.68
CA ASP A 440 -0.06 -18.19 -23.58
C ASP A 440 -1.14 -17.19 -23.13
N THR A 441 -2.34 -17.29 -23.71
CA THR A 441 -3.42 -16.31 -23.48
C THR A 441 -3.87 -16.28 -22.02
N GLN A 442 -3.90 -17.44 -21.35
CA GLN A 442 -4.26 -17.49 -19.93
C GLN A 442 -3.14 -16.92 -19.06
N ALA A 443 -1.87 -17.23 -19.36
CA ALA A 443 -0.73 -16.62 -18.67
C ALA A 443 -0.68 -15.10 -18.84
N ALA A 444 -0.95 -14.60 -20.05
CA ALA A 444 -1.05 -13.17 -20.32
C ALA A 444 -2.18 -12.53 -19.52
N LYS A 445 -3.36 -13.15 -19.47
CA LYS A 445 -4.49 -12.65 -18.68
C LYS A 445 -4.16 -12.60 -17.18
N GLU A 446 -3.57 -13.67 -16.64
CA GLU A 446 -3.19 -13.71 -15.22
C GLU A 446 -2.13 -12.64 -14.89
N PHE A 447 -1.11 -12.48 -15.74
CA PHE A 447 -0.07 -11.47 -15.56
C PHE A 447 -0.64 -10.05 -15.68
N PHE A 448 -1.19 -9.68 -16.83
CA PHE A 448 -1.58 -8.29 -17.10
C PHE A 448 -2.75 -7.82 -16.24
N SER A 449 -3.68 -8.70 -15.84
CA SER A 449 -4.75 -8.32 -14.91
C SER A 449 -4.24 -7.91 -13.51
N ARG A 450 -2.99 -8.21 -13.17
CA ARG A 450 -2.34 -7.84 -11.89
C ARG A 450 -1.41 -6.62 -12.02
N VAL A 451 -1.16 -6.16 -13.24
CA VAL A 451 -0.18 -5.11 -13.53
C VAL A 451 -0.88 -3.88 -14.12
N GLU A 452 -1.85 -4.07 -15.01
CA GLU A 452 -2.60 -2.98 -15.64
C GLU A 452 -3.41 -2.19 -14.58
N PRO A 453 -3.35 -0.85 -14.60
CA PRO A 453 -4.24 0.00 -13.80
C PRO A 453 -5.70 -0.31 -14.15
N ARG A 454 -6.58 -0.25 -13.15
CA ARG A 454 -8.03 -0.30 -13.42
C ARG A 454 -8.49 1.08 -13.89
N GLU A 455 -9.54 1.09 -14.70
CA GLU A 455 -10.29 2.32 -14.91
C GLU A 455 -10.79 2.84 -13.56
N PRO A 456 -10.66 4.15 -13.28
CA PRO A 456 -11.20 4.73 -12.07
C PRO A 456 -12.70 4.46 -12.03
N GLU A 457 -13.19 3.89 -10.92
CA GLU A 457 -14.63 3.79 -10.68
C GLU A 457 -15.19 5.22 -10.59
N GLY A 458 -16.06 5.57 -11.55
CA GLY A 458 -16.72 6.88 -11.63
C GLY A 458 -17.76 7.14 -10.54
#